data_AF-A0A0F9UHN6-F1
#
_entry.id   AF-A0A0F9UHN6-F1
#
_cell.length_a   1.000
_cell.length_b   1.000
_cell.length_c   1.000
_cell.angle_alpha   90.00
_cell.angle_beta   90.00
_cell.angle_gamma   90.00
#
_symmetry.space_group_name_H-M   'P 1'
#
loop_
_entity.id
_entity.type
_entity.pdbx_description
1 polymer ?
#
loop_
_entity_poly.entity_id
_entity_poly.type
_entity_poly.pdbx_seq_one_letter_code
_entity_poly.pdbx_strand_id
1 'polypeptide(L)'
;MNVRDFECRSYEQAVELLGDKDRLTVGNNTMLSRDSVDFSVNVVLHGQDIVWFHRDGRVVLDSCGYRTEPTKERINRCLPTPWQLCQSKGVWALWRWDLEQEVPFVDGMTVPGTGPSVNPHNEAQDTGTNLCSECRVEEHDQCPMTPGCSCCANTALEGE
;
A
#
# COMPACT_ATOMS: atom_id res chain seq x y z
N MET A 1 -22.52 20.34 -13.00
CA MET A 1 -21.51 19.75 -12.08
C MET A 1 -20.60 18.90 -12.92
N ASN A 2 -19.33 19.28 -13.08
CA ASN A 2 -18.37 18.45 -13.80
C ASN A 2 -18.01 17.28 -12.89
N VAL A 3 -18.64 16.13 -13.15
CA VAL A 3 -18.23 14.84 -12.62
C VAL A 3 -16.81 14.62 -13.17
N ARG A 4 -15.81 14.70 -12.30
CA ARG A 4 -14.44 14.34 -12.70
C ARG A 4 -14.43 12.81 -12.81
N ASP A 5 -14.01 12.28 -13.95
CA ASP A 5 -13.63 10.87 -13.99
C ASP A 5 -12.52 10.68 -12.96
N PHE A 6 -12.82 9.94 -11.91
CA PHE A 6 -11.87 9.65 -10.84
C PHE A 6 -11.43 8.20 -10.96
N GLU A 7 -10.13 8.01 -10.83
CA GLU A 7 -9.46 6.73 -10.73
C GLU A 7 -8.42 6.86 -9.63
N CYS A 8 -8.53 6.03 -8.60
CA CYS A 8 -7.58 5.98 -7.50
C CYS A 8 -7.33 4.53 -7.14
N ARG A 9 -6.23 3.97 -7.63
CA ARG A 9 -5.90 2.55 -7.49
C ARG A 9 -4.96 2.29 -6.31
N SER A 10 -4.48 3.34 -5.66
CA SER A 10 -3.58 3.29 -4.49
C SER A 10 -3.90 4.39 -3.49
N TYR A 11 -3.40 4.23 -2.26
CA TYR A 11 -3.47 5.24 -1.20
C TYR A 11 -2.88 6.58 -1.65
N GLU A 12 -1.70 6.57 -2.29
CA GLU A 12 -1.03 7.79 -2.75
C GLU A 12 -1.88 8.57 -3.75
N GLN A 13 -2.48 7.88 -4.72
CA GLN A 13 -3.38 8.51 -5.70
C GLN A 13 -4.64 9.07 -5.04
N ALA A 14 -5.20 8.33 -4.07
CA ALA A 14 -6.37 8.80 -3.33
C ALA A 14 -6.05 10.06 -2.50
N VAL A 15 -4.86 10.12 -1.88
CA VAL A 15 -4.37 11.30 -1.17
C VAL A 15 -4.12 12.47 -2.11
N GLU A 16 -3.49 12.24 -3.27
CA GLU A 16 -3.23 13.28 -4.27
C GLU A 16 -4.55 13.90 -4.78
N LEU A 17 -5.54 13.07 -5.10
CA LEU A 17 -6.87 13.54 -5.49
C LEU A 17 -7.53 14.37 -4.40
N LEU A 18 -7.38 13.96 -3.14
CA LEU A 18 -7.98 14.62 -1.99
C LEU A 18 -7.27 15.94 -1.65
N GLY A 19 -5.95 16.00 -1.80
CA GLY A 19 -5.10 17.13 -1.43
C GLY A 19 -5.21 17.47 0.06
N ASP A 20 -5.41 18.76 0.35
CA ASP A 20 -5.54 19.28 1.73
C ASP A 20 -6.96 19.18 2.30
N LYS A 21 -7.92 18.60 1.56
CA LYS A 21 -9.31 18.50 2.00
C LYS A 21 -9.53 17.25 2.86
N ASP A 22 -10.46 17.32 3.80
CA ASP A 22 -10.93 16.12 4.49
C ASP A 22 -11.93 15.32 3.65
N ARG A 23 -12.69 16.01 2.78
CA ARG A 23 -13.72 15.42 1.93
C ARG A 23 -13.75 16.06 0.55
N LEU A 24 -13.91 15.22 -0.47
CA LEU A 24 -14.01 15.65 -1.87
C LEU A 24 -15.05 14.85 -2.63
N THR A 25 -16.07 15.51 -3.17
CA THR A 25 -17.00 14.88 -4.12
C THR A 25 -16.29 14.66 -5.45
N VAL A 26 -16.12 13.39 -5.82
CA VAL A 26 -15.44 12.97 -7.05
C VAL A 26 -16.44 12.55 -8.13
N GLY A 27 -17.62 12.07 -7.73
CA GLY A 27 -18.62 11.57 -8.67
C GLY A 27 -20.05 11.76 -8.17
N ASN A 28 -21.00 11.34 -8.99
CA ASN A 28 -22.41 11.31 -8.58
C ASN A 28 -22.57 10.34 -7.39
N ASN A 29 -23.06 10.87 -6.27
CA ASN A 29 -23.18 10.18 -4.98
C ASN A 29 -21.87 9.53 -4.50
N THR A 30 -20.72 9.94 -5.04
CA THR A 30 -19.41 9.36 -4.73
C THR A 30 -18.47 10.43 -4.19
N MET A 31 -17.83 10.16 -3.06
CA MET A 31 -16.98 11.10 -2.35
C MET A 31 -15.75 10.38 -1.80
N LEU A 32 -14.61 11.05 -1.78
CA LEU A 32 -13.44 10.65 -1.00
C LEU A 32 -13.53 11.30 0.38
N SER A 33 -13.24 10.54 1.42
CA SER A 33 -13.13 11.03 2.79
C SER A 33 -11.82 10.54 3.39
N ARG A 34 -11.08 11.42 4.07
CA ARG A 34 -9.97 11.02 4.93
C ARG A 34 -10.54 10.55 6.26
N ASP A 35 -10.10 9.39 6.71
CA ASP A 35 -10.36 8.92 8.06
C ASP A 35 -9.27 9.46 9.00
N SER A 36 -9.69 10.15 10.06
CA SER A 36 -8.76 10.75 11.03
C SER A 36 -8.25 9.77 12.08
N VAL A 37 -8.87 8.60 12.23
CA VAL A 37 -8.52 7.60 13.24
C VAL A 37 -7.44 6.68 12.70
N ASP A 38 -7.65 6.12 11.51
CA ASP A 38 -6.77 5.13 10.89
C ASP A 38 -5.85 5.73 9.81
N PHE A 39 -5.95 7.04 9.56
CA PHE A 39 -5.27 7.75 8.47
C PHE A 39 -5.50 7.10 7.10
N SER A 40 -6.63 6.41 6.93
CA SER A 40 -7.03 5.82 5.65
C SER A 40 -7.75 6.85 4.77
N VAL A 41 -7.82 6.57 3.47
CA VAL A 41 -8.69 7.30 2.56
C VAL A 41 -9.80 6.38 2.10
N ASN A 42 -11.04 6.79 2.32
CA ASN A 42 -12.22 5.98 2.06
C ASN A 42 -12.96 6.53 0.84
N VAL A 43 -13.45 5.64 0.00
CA VAL A 43 -14.38 5.97 -1.08
C VAL A 43 -15.79 5.71 -0.56
N VAL A 44 -16.58 6.77 -0.48
CA VAL A 44 -17.93 6.76 0.04
C VAL A 44 -18.92 6.83 -1.12
N LEU A 45 -19.80 5.84 -1.24
CA LEU A 45 -20.90 5.81 -2.19
C LEU A 45 -22.23 5.81 -1.43
N HIS A 46 -23.11 6.78 -1.71
CA HIS A 46 -24.39 6.93 -1.00
C HIS A 46 -24.28 6.99 0.54
N GLY A 47 -23.16 7.52 1.05
CA GLY A 47 -22.91 7.62 2.49
C GLY A 47 -22.42 6.32 3.14
N GLN A 48 -22.09 5.30 2.35
CA GLN A 48 -21.47 4.05 2.81
C GLN A 48 -20.05 3.95 2.25
N ASP A 49 -19.12 3.49 3.07
CA ASP A 49 -17.73 3.30 2.66
C ASP A 49 -17.62 2.00 1.85
N ILE A 50 -17.26 2.12 0.58
CA ILE A 50 -17.16 0.97 -0.34
C ILE A 50 -15.72 0.49 -0.57
N VAL A 51 -14.75 1.36 -0.33
CA VAL A 51 -13.32 1.07 -0.48
C VAL A 51 -12.54 1.81 0.60
N TRP A 52 -11.60 1.13 1.27
CA TRP A 52 -10.63 1.73 2.17
C TRP A 52 -9.23 1.56 1.61
N PHE A 53 -8.52 2.66 1.46
CA PHE A 53 -7.09 2.70 1.17
C PHE A 53 -6.33 2.91 2.47
N HIS A 54 -5.62 1.88 2.91
CA HIS A 54 -4.74 1.99 4.07
C HIS A 54 -3.35 2.50 3.66
N ARG A 55 -2.69 3.18 4.59
CA ARG A 55 -1.33 3.70 4.39
C ARG A 55 -0.29 2.61 4.15
N ASP A 56 -0.54 1.41 4.67
CA ASP A 56 0.31 0.23 4.44
C ASP A 56 0.14 -0.39 3.05
N GLY A 57 -0.76 0.14 2.22
CA GLY A 57 -1.01 -0.33 0.85
C GLY A 57 -2.12 -1.38 0.74
N ARG A 58 -2.70 -1.86 1.85
CA ARG A 58 -3.89 -2.71 1.82
C ARG A 58 -5.08 -1.95 1.26
N VAL A 59 -5.85 -2.64 0.42
CA VAL A 59 -7.13 -2.15 -0.11
C VAL A 59 -8.23 -3.08 0.38
N VAL A 60 -9.18 -2.53 1.13
CA VAL A 60 -10.36 -3.26 1.63
C VAL A 60 -11.57 -2.86 0.81
N LEU A 61 -12.42 -3.82 0.46
CA LEU A 61 -13.62 -3.61 -0.35
C LEU A 61 -14.86 -4.05 0.43
N ASP A 62 -15.93 -3.27 0.32
CA ASP A 62 -17.24 -3.60 0.85
C ASP A 62 -18.32 -3.08 -0.11
N SER A 63 -19.30 -3.91 -0.42
CA SER A 63 -20.44 -3.49 -1.24
C SER A 63 -21.57 -2.90 -0.38
N CYS A 64 -21.47 -3.01 0.94
CA CYS A 64 -22.49 -2.70 1.95
C CYS A 64 -23.85 -3.33 1.62
N GLY A 65 -23.82 -4.52 1.00
CA GLY A 65 -25.00 -5.23 0.51
C GLY A 65 -25.55 -4.72 -0.85
N TYR A 66 -24.98 -3.66 -1.42
CA TYR A 66 -25.39 -3.08 -2.70
C TYR A 66 -24.61 -3.68 -3.89
N ARG A 67 -25.04 -4.88 -4.32
CA ARG A 67 -24.48 -5.57 -5.50
C ARG A 67 -25.06 -5.07 -6.83
N THR A 68 -24.91 -3.79 -7.10
CA THR A 68 -25.43 -3.13 -8.31
C THR A 68 -24.33 -2.77 -9.30
N GLU A 69 -24.67 -2.64 -10.58
CA GLU A 69 -23.73 -2.23 -11.64
C GLU A 69 -22.96 -0.93 -11.34
N PRO A 70 -23.59 0.18 -10.88
CA PRO A 70 -22.85 1.40 -10.54
C PRO A 70 -21.88 1.20 -9.37
N THR A 71 -22.23 0.39 -8.37
CA THR A 71 -21.30 0.03 -7.28
C THR A 71 -20.09 -0.71 -7.84
N LYS A 72 -20.32 -1.69 -8.72
CA LYS A 72 -19.26 -2.47 -9.38
C LYS A 72 -18.32 -1.58 -10.20
N GLU A 73 -18.88 -0.68 -11.01
CA GLU A 73 -18.11 0.26 -11.83
C GLU A 73 -17.23 1.18 -10.96
N ARG A 74 -17.75 1.67 -9.84
CA ARG A 74 -17.00 2.54 -8.91
C ARG A 74 -15.89 1.79 -8.19
N ILE A 75 -16.15 0.57 -7.73
CA ILE A 75 -15.12 -0.30 -7.14
C ILE A 75 -14.05 -0.61 -8.19
N ASN A 76 -14.42 -0.93 -9.43
CA ASN A 76 -13.46 -1.22 -10.51
C ASN A 76 -12.50 -0.07 -10.80
N ARG A 77 -12.96 1.18 -10.72
CA ARG A 77 -12.09 2.37 -10.86
C ARG A 77 -11.06 2.51 -9.73
N CYS A 78 -11.33 1.87 -8.60
CA CYS A 78 -10.52 1.91 -7.40
C CYS A 78 -9.62 0.67 -7.22
N LEU A 79 -9.83 -0.37 -8.04
CA LEU A 79 -9.08 -1.60 -7.93
C LEU A 79 -7.65 -1.44 -8.47
N PRO A 80 -6.64 -1.97 -7.76
CA PRO A 80 -5.29 -2.03 -8.28
C PRO A 80 -5.20 -3.02 -9.43
N THR A 81 -4.46 -2.66 -10.48
CA THR A 81 -4.05 -3.59 -11.52
C THR A 81 -3.25 -4.73 -10.88
N PRO A 82 -3.48 -6.01 -11.23
CA PRO A 82 -4.29 -6.56 -12.32
C PRO A 82 -5.70 -7.06 -11.92
N TRP A 83 -6.28 -6.54 -10.84
CA TRP A 83 -7.58 -6.99 -10.35
C TRP A 83 -8.75 -6.27 -11.03
N GLN A 84 -9.83 -7.02 -11.26
CA GLN A 84 -11.10 -6.51 -11.76
C GLN A 84 -12.27 -7.22 -11.08
N LEU A 85 -13.28 -6.48 -10.64
CA LEU A 85 -14.52 -7.01 -10.11
C LEU A 85 -15.47 -7.37 -11.25
N CYS A 86 -15.76 -8.65 -11.34
CA CYS A 86 -16.65 -9.26 -12.32
C CYS A 86 -17.93 -9.76 -11.63
N GLN A 87 -19.02 -9.83 -12.40
CA GLN A 87 -20.28 -10.42 -11.95
C GLN A 87 -20.68 -11.52 -12.93
N SER A 88 -20.85 -12.74 -12.44
CA SER A 88 -21.32 -13.89 -13.22
C SER A 88 -22.48 -14.55 -12.51
N LYS A 89 -23.63 -14.69 -13.20
CA LYS A 89 -24.85 -15.33 -12.67
C LYS A 89 -25.31 -14.78 -11.31
N GLY A 90 -25.13 -13.49 -11.06
CA GLY A 90 -25.50 -12.83 -9.80
C GLY A 90 -24.47 -12.94 -8.68
N VAL A 91 -23.38 -13.69 -8.89
CA VAL A 91 -22.26 -13.78 -7.95
C VAL A 91 -21.17 -12.80 -8.35
N TRP A 92 -20.63 -12.07 -7.38
CA TRP A 92 -19.49 -11.17 -7.58
C TRP A 92 -18.19 -11.90 -7.28
N ALA A 93 -17.19 -11.69 -8.12
CA ALA A 93 -15.86 -12.26 -7.93
C ALA A 93 -14.80 -11.29 -8.44
N LEU A 94 -13.67 -11.24 -7.73
CA LEU A 94 -12.47 -10.58 -8.20
C LEU A 94 -11.75 -11.50 -9.18
N TRP A 95 -11.64 -11.04 -10.41
CA TRP A 95 -10.87 -11.67 -11.47
C TRP A 95 -9.51 -11.01 -11.58
N ARG A 96 -8.45 -11.82 -11.59
CA ARG A 96 -7.08 -11.41 -11.83
C ARG A 96 -6.68 -11.87 -13.22
N TRP A 97 -6.49 -10.92 -14.15
CA TRP A 97 -6.32 -11.25 -15.57
C TRP A 97 -4.95 -11.81 -15.95
N ASP A 98 -3.90 -11.55 -15.18
CA ASP A 98 -2.56 -12.08 -15.45
C ASP A 98 -2.39 -13.56 -15.03
N LEU A 99 -3.11 -13.99 -14.00
CA LEU A 99 -3.05 -15.38 -13.48
C LEU A 99 -4.32 -16.19 -13.77
N GLU A 100 -5.30 -15.60 -14.45
CA GLU A 100 -6.64 -16.19 -14.68
C GLU A 100 -7.27 -16.72 -13.38
N GLN A 101 -7.06 -16.00 -12.28
CA GLN A 101 -7.51 -16.38 -10.95
C GLN A 101 -8.80 -15.67 -10.60
N GLU A 102 -9.77 -16.44 -10.11
CA GLU A 102 -11.04 -15.92 -9.58
C GLU A 102 -11.08 -16.08 -8.06
N VAL A 103 -11.42 -15.01 -7.35
CA VAL A 103 -11.62 -15.00 -5.90
C VAL A 103 -13.05 -14.52 -5.62
N PRO A 104 -13.89 -15.30 -4.90
CA PRO A 104 -15.24 -14.88 -4.58
C PRO A 104 -15.22 -13.59 -3.76
N PHE A 105 -16.06 -12.62 -4.14
CA PHE A 105 -16.15 -11.35 -3.43
C PHE A 105 -16.93 -11.51 -2.13
N VAL A 106 -16.34 -11.03 -1.03
CA VAL A 106 -16.94 -10.98 0.29
C VAL A 106 -16.82 -9.57 0.83
N ASP A 107 -17.89 -9.04 1.42
CA ASP A 107 -17.90 -7.72 2.03
C ASP A 107 -16.86 -7.65 3.17
N GLY A 108 -16.05 -6.59 3.18
CA GLY A 108 -14.93 -6.42 4.11
C GLY A 108 -13.67 -7.21 3.74
N MET A 109 -13.56 -7.77 2.53
CA MET A 109 -12.36 -8.49 2.12
C MET A 109 -11.21 -7.55 1.75
N THR A 110 -9.98 -7.98 2.02
CA THR A 110 -8.77 -7.33 1.51
C THR A 110 -8.39 -7.88 0.15
N VAL A 111 -8.03 -7.01 -0.81
CA VAL A 111 -7.59 -7.44 -2.14
C VAL A 111 -6.25 -8.20 -2.03
N PRO A 112 -6.15 -9.44 -2.54
CA PRO A 112 -4.92 -10.21 -2.42
C PRO A 112 -3.75 -9.53 -3.17
N GLY A 113 -2.57 -9.52 -2.56
CA GLY A 113 -1.40 -8.85 -3.15
C GLY A 113 -1.39 -7.32 -2.98
N THR A 114 -2.36 -6.75 -2.26
CA THR A 114 -2.30 -5.36 -1.77
C THR A 114 -1.84 -5.34 -0.32
N GLY A 115 -0.98 -4.39 0.02
CA GLY A 115 -0.27 -4.32 1.31
C GLY A 115 1.23 -4.17 1.10
N PRO A 116 2.02 -4.16 2.17
CA PRO A 116 3.46 -4.18 2.02
C PRO A 116 3.81 -5.44 1.25
N SER A 117 4.32 -5.28 0.03
CA SER A 117 5.20 -6.28 -0.55
C SER A 117 6.37 -6.34 0.43
N VAL A 118 6.25 -7.19 1.44
CA VAL A 118 7.42 -7.76 2.08
C VAL A 118 8.10 -8.51 0.96
N ASN A 119 8.88 -7.79 0.14
CA ASN A 119 9.95 -8.42 -0.60
C ASN A 119 10.71 -9.19 0.47
N PRO A 120 10.75 -10.53 0.44
CA PRO A 120 11.68 -11.26 1.31
C PRO A 120 13.14 -10.93 0.97
N HIS A 121 13.38 -10.05 -0.01
CA HIS A 121 14.68 -9.59 -0.45
C HIS A 121 15.07 -8.17 0.00
N ASN A 122 14.40 -7.60 1.00
CA ASN A 122 14.99 -6.53 1.81
C ASN A 122 15.12 -7.03 3.26
N GLU A 123 15.89 -8.12 3.42
CA GLU A 123 16.71 -8.27 4.62
C GLU A 123 17.49 -6.97 4.80
N ALA A 124 17.16 -6.26 5.88
CA ALA A 124 18.04 -5.39 6.63
C ALA A 124 19.22 -4.78 5.84
N GLN A 125 18.98 -3.66 5.17
CA GLN A 125 19.88 -2.53 5.39
C GLN A 125 19.30 -1.70 6.54
N ASP A 126 19.19 -2.38 7.68
CA ASP A 126 19.37 -1.75 8.98
C ASP A 126 20.71 -1.02 8.85
N THR A 127 20.66 0.31 8.83
CA THR A 127 21.76 1.15 9.28
C THR A 127 21.94 0.87 10.77
N GLY A 128 22.40 -0.34 11.04
CA GLY A 128 22.97 -0.78 12.28
C GLY A 128 24.20 0.07 12.45
N THR A 129 23.99 1.13 13.22
CA THR A 129 25.02 1.69 14.08
C THR A 129 25.79 0.50 14.61
N ASN A 130 27.02 0.34 14.13
CA ASN A 130 27.94 -0.70 14.55
C ASN A 130 28.40 -0.32 15.97
N LEU A 131 27.49 -0.44 16.95
CA LEU A 131 27.86 -0.44 18.35
C LEU A 131 28.50 -1.79 18.59
N CYS A 132 29.81 -1.82 18.34
CA CYS A 132 30.70 -2.85 18.82
C CYS A 132 30.45 -3.02 20.34
N SER A 133 29.92 -4.16 20.74
CA SER A 133 29.57 -4.47 22.14
C SER A 133 30.76 -4.50 23.11
N GLU A 134 31.98 -4.22 22.63
CA GLU A 134 33.20 -4.15 23.44
C GLU A 134 33.96 -2.80 23.36
N CYS A 135 33.41 -1.76 22.71
CA CYS A 135 34.06 -0.45 22.69
C CYS A 135 33.11 0.64 23.19
N ARG A 136 33.07 0.80 24.52
CA ARG A 136 32.55 2.01 25.17
C ARG A 136 33.56 3.14 25.00
N VAL A 137 33.58 3.79 23.85
CA VAL A 137 34.28 5.07 23.69
C VAL A 137 33.49 5.98 22.77
N GLU A 138 33.00 7.06 23.37
CA GLU A 138 32.44 8.23 22.69
C GLU A 138 33.49 8.86 21.77
N GLU A 139 32.98 9.55 20.75
CA GLU A 139 33.67 10.36 19.76
C GLU A 139 34.97 11.04 20.27
N HIS A 140 36.10 10.66 19.70
CA HIS A 140 37.11 11.56 19.09
C HIS A 140 38.37 10.77 18.75
N ASP A 141 38.91 11.07 17.56
CA ASP A 141 40.33 11.13 17.22
C ASP A 141 41.29 10.07 17.82
N GLN A 142 41.90 9.27 16.93
CA GLN A 142 43.06 8.38 17.11
C GLN A 142 42.79 6.93 17.52
N CYS A 143 42.86 6.03 16.52
CA CYS A 143 43.12 4.60 16.72
C CYS A 143 44.63 4.37 16.95
N PRO A 144 45.10 3.96 18.15
CA PRO A 144 46.44 3.41 18.30
C PRO A 144 46.48 1.97 17.76
N MET A 145 47.37 1.75 16.81
CA MET A 145 47.72 0.44 16.24
C MET A 145 48.04 -0.56 17.35
N THR A 146 47.14 -1.52 17.60
CA THR A 146 47.43 -2.73 18.39
C THR A 146 47.21 -3.97 17.53
N PRO A 147 48.19 -4.88 17.45
CA PRO A 147 48.09 -6.07 16.62
C PRO A 147 47.24 -7.12 17.34
N GLY A 148 46.08 -7.45 16.79
CA GLY A 148 45.19 -8.49 17.35
C GLY A 148 43.72 -8.39 16.96
N CYS A 149 43.28 -7.30 16.34
CA CYS A 149 41.89 -7.20 15.85
C CYS A 149 41.72 -7.86 14.48
N SER A 150 40.94 -8.95 14.43
CA SER A 150 40.61 -9.71 13.21
C SER A 150 39.65 -8.99 12.25
N CYS A 151 39.27 -7.74 12.53
CA CYS A 151 38.32 -6.95 11.74
C CYS A 151 38.98 -6.11 10.62
N CYS A 152 40.30 -6.13 10.48
CA CYS A 152 41.03 -5.41 9.42
C CYS A 152 41.56 -6.33 8.31
N ALA A 153 40.84 -7.39 7.93
CA ALA A 153 41.25 -8.28 6.85
C ALA A 153 40.19 -8.31 5.75
N ASN A 154 40.17 -7.25 4.93
CA ASN A 154 39.94 -7.30 3.49
C ASN A 154 39.69 -5.89 2.97
N THR A 155 40.70 -5.25 2.40
CA THR A 155 40.61 -4.35 1.24
C THR A 155 42.03 -3.95 0.84
N ALA A 156 42.44 -4.27 -0.40
CA ALA A 156 43.63 -3.85 -1.18
C ALA A 156 44.40 -5.09 -1.69
N LEU A 157 44.83 -5.28 -2.93
CA LEU A 157 44.91 -4.50 -4.18
C LEU A 157 45.28 -5.56 -5.24
N GLU A 158 44.50 -5.76 -6.31
CA GLU A 158 45.01 -6.42 -7.52
C GLU A 158 45.37 -5.33 -8.53
N GLY A 159 46.68 -5.13 -8.67
CA GLY A 159 47.30 -4.27 -9.66
C GLY A 159 48.77 -4.63 -9.71
N GLU A 160 49.13 -5.50 -10.67
CA GLU A 160 50.32 -5.49 -11.55
C GLU A 160 50.47 -6.85 -12.26
#